data_AF-A0A7Y5QWK8-F1
#
_entry.id   AF-A0A7Y5QWK8-F1
#
_cell.length_a   1.000
_cell.length_b   1.000
_cell.length_c   1.000
_cell.angle_alpha   90.00
_cell.angle_beta   90.00
_cell.angle_gamma   90.00
#
_symmetry.space_group_name_H-M   'P 1'
#
loop_
_entity.id
_entity.type
_entity.pdbx_description
1 polymer ?
#
loop_
_entity_poly.entity_id
_entity_poly.type
_entity_poly.pdbx_seq_one_letter_code
_entity_poly.pdbx_strand_id
1 'polypeptide(L)'
;MPAQEILDAMAQRAMEAADDADRVRFRDLLRSAALCVFWGAIGIFCVAWSFHTTDIAFGKMAFFAGLGIGNGGIAFPLAAAYLRGERRGDW
;
A
#
# COMPACT_ATOMS: atom_id res chain seq x y z
N MET A 1 -19.69 6.21 44.97
CA MET A 1 -19.77 6.34 43.51
C MET A 1 -18.45 5.90 42.88
N PRO A 2 -18.25 4.60 42.55
CA PRO A 2 -17.05 4.15 41.82
C PRO A 2 -17.32 3.65 40.38
N ALA A 3 -18.58 3.39 40.01
CA ALA A 3 -18.90 2.80 38.71
C ALA A 3 -18.73 3.79 37.53
N GLN A 4 -19.00 5.09 37.75
CA GLN A 4 -18.83 6.12 36.74
C GLN A 4 -17.35 6.37 36.40
N GLU A 5 -16.46 6.42 37.40
CA GLU A 5 -15.01 6.55 37.15
C GLU A 5 -14.44 5.36 36.36
N ILE A 6 -14.92 4.14 36.61
CA ILE A 6 -14.49 2.95 35.86
C ILE A 6 -14.99 3.02 34.41
N LEU A 7 -16.23 3.45 34.18
CA LEU A 7 -16.79 3.64 32.83
C LEU A 7 -16.04 4.72 32.06
N ASP A 8 -15.75 5.86 32.70
CA ASP A 8 -15.02 6.97 32.08
C ASP A 8 -13.58 6.56 31.74
N ALA A 9 -12.90 5.81 32.62
CA ALA A 9 -11.57 5.28 32.36
C ALA A 9 -11.56 4.24 31.21
N MET A 10 -12.60 3.40 31.10
CA MET A 10 -12.74 2.48 29.96
C MET A 10 -13.04 3.21 28.66
N ALA A 11 -13.88 4.26 28.70
CA ALA A 11 -14.19 5.10 27.55
C ALA A 11 -12.95 5.85 27.04
N GLN A 12 -12.16 6.43 27.94
CA GLN A 12 -10.88 7.07 27.59
C GLN A 12 -9.92 6.09 26.94
N ARG A 13 -9.72 4.91 27.53
CA ARG A 13 -8.84 3.87 26.96
C ARG A 13 -9.33 3.38 25.59
N ALA A 14 -10.63 3.25 25.41
CA ALA A 14 -11.21 2.87 24.12
C ALA A 14 -10.98 3.95 23.05
N MET A 15 -11.09 5.23 23.43
CA MET A 15 -10.81 6.35 22.53
C MET A 15 -9.32 6.43 22.15
N GLU A 16 -8.41 6.27 23.12
CA GLU A 16 -6.96 6.26 22.85
C GLU A 16 -6.57 5.08 21.94
N ALA A 17 -7.12 3.89 22.20
CA ALA A 17 -6.90 2.72 21.35
C ALA A 17 -7.44 2.91 19.93
N ALA A 18 -8.56 3.61 19.77
CA ALA A 18 -9.12 3.93 18.46
C ALA A 18 -8.25 4.93 17.68
N ASP A 19 -7.76 5.99 18.34
CA ASP A 19 -6.90 6.99 17.68
C ASP A 19 -5.55 6.38 17.24
N ASP A 20 -4.97 5.50 18.06
CA ASP A 20 -3.76 4.76 17.71
C ASP A 20 -3.99 3.79 16.55
N ALA A 21 -5.12 3.07 16.53
CA ALA A 21 -5.49 2.19 15.43
C ALA A 21 -5.62 2.95 14.11
N ASP A 22 -6.25 4.12 14.13
CA ASP A 22 -6.42 4.96 12.95
C ASP A 22 -5.09 5.46 12.37
N ARG A 23 -4.17 5.88 13.24
CA ARG A 23 -2.82 6.30 12.81
C ARG A 23 -2.05 5.15 12.17
N VAL A 24 -2.11 3.96 12.75
CA VAL A 24 -1.47 2.76 12.21
C VAL A 24 -2.06 2.38 10.86
N ARG A 25 -3.39 2.42 10.74
CA ARG A 25 -4.11 2.17 9.49
C ARG A 25 -3.69 3.17 8.41
N PHE A 26 -3.72 4.47 8.71
CA PHE A 26 -3.37 5.53 7.76
C PHE A 26 -1.93 5.40 7.27
N ARG A 27 -0.97 5.15 8.17
CA ARG A 27 0.45 4.97 7.80
C ARG A 27 0.64 3.77 6.87
N ASP A 28 -0.08 2.68 7.10
CA ASP A 28 0.03 1.49 6.27
C ASP A 28 -0.61 1.67 4.89
N LEU A 29 -1.74 2.38 4.82
CA LEU A 29 -2.36 2.77 3.55
C LEU A 29 -1.43 3.68 2.76
N LEU A 30 -0.84 4.70 3.39
CA LEU A 30 0.16 5.57 2.76
C LEU A 30 1.36 4.78 2.24
N ARG A 31 1.88 3.83 3.02
CA ARG A 31 3.00 2.99 2.60
C ARG A 31 2.64 2.12 1.39
N SER A 32 1.45 1.53 1.37
CA SER A 32 0.96 0.77 0.22
C SER A 32 0.77 1.66 -1.01
N ALA A 33 0.21 2.86 -0.84
CA ALA A 33 0.06 3.83 -1.93
C ALA A 33 1.42 4.24 -2.51
N ALA A 34 2.40 4.56 -1.65
CA ALA A 34 3.76 4.89 -2.07
C ALA A 34 4.43 3.73 -2.83
N LEU A 35 4.25 2.49 -2.40
CA LEU A 35 4.74 1.31 -3.12
C LEU A 35 4.08 1.15 -4.49
N CYS A 36 2.77 1.39 -4.61
CA CYS A 36 2.08 1.36 -5.90
C CYS A 36 2.64 2.41 -6.87
N VAL A 37 2.83 3.65 -6.38
CA VAL A 37 3.42 4.73 -7.18
C VAL A 37 4.83 4.39 -7.59
N PHE A 38 5.65 3.85 -6.69
CA PHE A 38 7.02 3.44 -6.96
C PHE A 38 7.09 2.37 -8.06
N TRP A 39 6.32 1.29 -7.94
CA TRP A 39 6.28 0.22 -8.95
C TRP A 39 5.70 0.68 -10.28
N GLY A 40 4.66 1.53 -10.25
CA GLY A 40 4.13 2.18 -11.43
C GLY A 40 5.17 3.04 -12.15
N ALA A 41 5.93 3.83 -11.41
CA ALA A 41 7.02 4.65 -11.97
C ALA A 41 8.12 3.80 -12.61
N ILE A 42 8.50 2.68 -11.98
CA ILE A 42 9.46 1.74 -12.58
C ILE A 42 8.90 1.14 -13.89
N GLY A 43 7.65 0.70 -13.89
CA GLY A 43 7.01 0.17 -15.09
C GLY A 43 6.98 1.18 -16.24
N ILE A 44 6.58 2.42 -15.95
CA ILE A 44 6.58 3.54 -16.90
C ILE A 44 7.99 3.82 -17.40
N PHE A 45 8.99 3.84 -16.52
CA PHE A 45 10.39 4.04 -16.90
C PHE A 45 10.88 2.95 -17.85
N CYS A 46 10.60 1.68 -17.57
CA CYS A 46 10.97 0.56 -18.46
C CYS A 46 10.29 0.66 -19.83
N VAL A 47 9.02 1.07 -19.87
CA VAL A 47 8.28 1.29 -21.12
C VAL A 47 8.83 2.51 -21.87
N ALA A 48 9.09 3.63 -21.20
CA ALA A 48 9.69 4.81 -21.84
C ALA A 48 11.09 4.50 -22.40
N TRP A 49 11.88 3.71 -21.65
CA TRP A 49 13.20 3.24 -22.08
C TRP A 49 13.13 2.35 -23.32
N SER A 50 12.07 1.54 -23.48
CA SER A 50 11.92 0.70 -24.67
C SER A 50 11.76 1.52 -25.95
N PHE A 51 11.07 2.67 -25.87
CA PHE A 51 10.93 3.59 -27.00
C PHE A 51 12.25 4.32 -27.34
N HIS A 52 13.13 4.49 -26.37
CA HIS A 52 14.45 5.08 -26.60
C HIS A 52 15.48 4.08 -27.15
N THR A 53 15.24 2.77 -26.97
CA THR A 53 16.18 1.73 -27.38
C THR A 53 16.05 1.44 -28.88
N THR A 54 17.13 1.64 -29.64
CA THR A 54 17.18 1.43 -31.10
C THR A 54 17.14 -0.05 -31.51
N ASP A 55 17.48 -0.95 -30.59
CA ASP A 55 17.42 -2.40 -30.81
C ASP A 55 16.02 -2.95 -30.49
N ILE A 56 15.37 -3.52 -31.51
CA ILE A 56 14.00 -4.04 -31.44
C ILE A 56 13.86 -5.17 -30.41
N ALA A 57 14.88 -6.03 -30.27
CA ALA A 57 14.81 -7.15 -29.33
C ALA A 57 14.85 -6.65 -27.89
N PHE A 58 15.78 -5.75 -27.57
CA PHE A 58 15.87 -5.13 -26.24
C PHE A 58 14.66 -4.24 -25.93
N GLY A 59 14.15 -3.50 -26.92
CA GLY A 59 12.93 -2.71 -26.77
C GLY A 59 11.71 -3.57 -26.40
N LYS A 60 11.48 -4.69 -27.10
CA LYS A 60 10.37 -5.60 -26.76
C LYS A 60 10.52 -6.18 -25.35
N MET A 61 11.72 -6.59 -24.96
CA MET A 61 11.97 -7.12 -23.61
C MET A 61 11.70 -6.06 -22.54
N ALA A 62 12.21 -4.83 -22.71
CA ALA A 62 11.99 -3.72 -21.78
C ALA A 62 10.50 -3.34 -21.67
N PHE A 63 9.76 -3.38 -22.78
CA PHE A 63 8.33 -3.11 -22.80
C PHE A 63 7.53 -4.15 -22.00
N PHE A 64 7.70 -5.44 -22.28
CA PHE A 64 6.99 -6.50 -21.57
C PHE A 64 7.42 -6.61 -20.10
N ALA A 65 8.71 -6.38 -19.82
CA ALA A 65 9.20 -6.29 -18.45
C ALA A 65 8.56 -5.13 -17.70
N GLY A 66 8.47 -3.94 -18.31
CA GLY A 66 7.81 -2.78 -17.72
C GLY A 66 6.32 -3.01 -17.45
N LEU A 67 5.63 -3.67 -18.38
CA LEU A 67 4.22 -4.06 -18.23
C LEU A 67 4.03 -5.05 -17.07
N GLY A 68 4.89 -6.07 -16.99
CA GLY A 68 4.87 -7.06 -15.89
C GLY A 68 5.20 -6.43 -14.54
N ILE A 69 6.25 -5.61 -14.48
CA ILE A 69 6.70 -4.93 -13.25
C ILE A 69 5.64 -3.93 -12.77
N GLY A 70 5.07 -3.12 -13.66
CA GLY A 70 4.04 -2.16 -13.31
C GLY A 70 2.79 -2.86 -12.76
N ASN A 71 2.23 -3.82 -13.49
CA ASN A 71 1.00 -4.49 -13.06
C ASN A 71 1.23 -5.39 -11.84
N GLY A 72 2.29 -6.21 -11.85
CA GLY A 72 2.61 -7.11 -10.73
C GLY A 72 3.05 -6.37 -9.49
N GLY A 73 3.88 -5.34 -9.66
CA GLY A 73 4.38 -4.49 -8.58
C GLY A 73 3.31 -3.59 -7.97
N ILE A 74 2.22 -3.27 -8.67
CA ILE A 74 1.04 -2.59 -8.09
C ILE A 74 0.10 -3.59 -7.42
N ALA A 75 -0.15 -4.75 -8.04
CA ALA A 75 -1.06 -5.75 -7.50
C ALA A 75 -0.58 -6.32 -6.16
N PHE A 76 0.73 -6.53 -6.00
CA PHE A 76 1.30 -7.11 -4.78
C PHE A 76 1.10 -6.23 -3.53
N PRO A 77 1.48 -4.93 -3.51
CA PRO A 77 1.22 -4.04 -2.37
C PRO A 77 -0.26 -3.88 -2.03
N LEU A 78 -1.14 -3.89 -3.04
CA LEU A 78 -2.59 -3.85 -2.85
C LEU A 78 -3.09 -5.12 -2.16
N ALA A 79 -2.75 -6.30 -2.68
CA ALA A 79 -3.11 -7.57 -2.07
C ALA A 79 -2.54 -7.70 -0.65
N ALA A 80 -1.30 -7.23 -0.43
CA ALA A 80 -0.69 -7.22 0.89
C ALA A 80 -1.37 -6.23 1.85
N ALA A 81 -1.84 -5.07 1.38
CA ALA A 81 -2.67 -4.17 2.18
C ALA A 81 -4.01 -4.80 2.53
N TYR A 82 -4.66 -5.44 1.55
CA TYR A 82 -5.92 -6.14 1.74
C TYR A 82 -5.81 -7.28 2.79
N LEU A 83 -4.73 -8.06 2.74
CA LEU A 83 -4.50 -9.10 3.75
C LEU A 83 -4.17 -8.53 5.13
N ARG A 84 -3.55 -7.33 5.20
CA ARG A 84 -3.22 -6.70 6.48
C ARG A 84 -4.45 -6.12 7.18
N GLY A 85 -5.34 -5.43 6.46
CA GLY A 85 -6.54 -4.90 7.11
C GLY A 85 -7.60 -5.97 7.41
N GLU A 86 -7.70 -7.04 6.60
CA GLU A 86 -8.53 -8.21 6.93
C GLU A 86 -8.08 -8.82 8.28
N ARG A 87 -6.77 -8.97 8.48
CA ARG A 87 -6.20 -9.47 9.75
C ARG A 87 -6.43 -8.53 10.94
N ARG A 88 -6.68 -7.24 10.70
CA ARG A 88 -6.98 -6.24 11.73
C ARG A 88 -8.48 -6.09 12.00
N GLY A 89 -9.34 -6.64 11.12
CA GLY A 89 -10.77 -6.41 11.14
C GLY A 89 -11.16 -5.02 10.64
N ASP A 90 -10.36 -4.42 9.75
CA ASP A 90 -10.66 -3.11 9.14
C ASP A 90 -11.82 -3.20 8.13
N TRP A 91 -12.08 -4.39 7.59
CA TRP A 91 -13.19 -4.78 6.70
C TRP A 91 -13.58 -6.24 6.93
#